data_AF-A0A501WGG4-F1
#
_entry.id   AF-A0A501WGG4-F1
#
_cell.length_a   1.000
_cell.length_b   1.000
_cell.length_c   1.000
_cell.angle_alpha   90.00
_cell.angle_beta   90.00
_cell.angle_gamma   90.00
#
_symmetry.space_group_name_H-M   'P 1'
#
loop_
_entity.id
_entity.type
_entity.pdbx_description
1 polymer ?
#
loop_
_entity_poly.entity_id
_entity_poly.type
_entity_poly.pdbx_seq_one_letter_code
_entity_poly.pdbx_strand_id
1 'polypeptide(L)'
;MFHRRPVLVYHRGKSQGPKGRQSREQSHGSIRPRGASPCPAFSTRAPRGDRRARAVSAVSEEAASLLRDRILADPALVLEDDQVMRALLAADRRTQGRNVVDLRGVLVERLEDRLDRLEDTHREVLAAAYENVAGTNQVHRACLALLEPADFEGLLRVLTHDVAMILGVEVIRLGLEAPAAPAGSSLGPEGPLRDVMVALPRGGVDAYVRQGRGLGARRVTLRHARPEENAIYGARAGEVRSEALLKLDLGQGNLGGLLALGAADGHRFHPDQGTDLLGFLAGVFERVMRRWLS
;
A
#
# COMPACT_ATOMS: atom_id res chain seq x y z
N MET A 1 20.07 41.92 -19.09
CA MET A 1 18.74 42.20 -19.64
C MET A 1 17.71 41.62 -18.68
N PHE A 2 16.95 42.50 -18.02
CA PHE A 2 15.93 42.18 -17.00
C PHE A 2 14.62 41.74 -17.66
N HIS A 3 13.88 40.82 -17.01
CA HIS A 3 12.42 40.77 -16.76
C HIS A 3 12.16 39.38 -16.09
N ARG A 4 11.87 39.18 -14.78
CA ARG A 4 10.76 39.64 -13.90
C ARG A 4 9.40 39.62 -14.63
N ARG A 5 8.31 38.99 -14.19
CA ARG A 5 7.85 38.25 -12.97
C ARG A 5 6.35 37.80 -13.31
N PRO A 6 5.40 37.44 -12.40
CA PRO A 6 5.08 36.07 -11.92
C PRO A 6 3.55 35.74 -11.74
N VAL A 7 3.24 34.67 -10.96
CA VAL A 7 2.00 34.36 -10.12
C VAL A 7 0.70 33.98 -10.90
N LEU A 8 -0.21 33.08 -10.49
CA LEU A 8 -0.85 32.86 -9.17
C LEU A 8 -1.52 31.46 -9.04
N VAL A 9 -1.54 30.99 -7.80
CA VAL A 9 -2.22 29.81 -7.22
C VAL A 9 -3.63 30.21 -6.75
N TYR A 10 -4.66 29.34 -6.80
CA TYR A 10 -5.54 28.95 -5.66
C TYR A 10 -6.85 28.21 -6.06
N HIS A 11 -7.02 27.05 -5.42
CA HIS A 11 -8.19 26.38 -4.82
C HIS A 11 -9.67 26.57 -5.28
N ARG A 12 -10.31 25.41 -5.51
CA ARG A 12 -11.40 24.75 -4.73
C ARG A 12 -12.60 25.59 -4.26
N GLY A 13 -13.81 25.18 -4.69
CA GLY A 13 -15.09 25.56 -4.08
C GLY A 13 -16.22 24.60 -4.41
N LYS A 14 -16.84 24.01 -3.37
CA LYS A 14 -17.98 23.06 -3.39
C LYS A 14 -19.34 23.79 -3.30
N SER A 15 -20.36 23.13 -3.86
CA SER A 15 -21.76 22.93 -3.42
C SER A 15 -22.54 23.93 -2.53
N GLN A 16 -23.81 24.10 -2.89
CA GLN A 16 -25.08 24.20 -2.10
C GLN A 16 -25.95 25.31 -2.74
N GLY A 17 -27.17 25.10 -3.23
CA GLY A 17 -28.38 24.50 -2.64
C GLY A 17 -29.45 25.62 -2.54
N PRO A 18 -30.72 25.46 -2.97
CA PRO A 18 -31.71 26.51 -2.79
C PRO A 18 -32.60 26.29 -1.54
N LYS A 19 -32.96 27.45 -0.99
CA LYS A 19 -33.68 27.75 0.25
C LYS A 19 -35.15 27.32 0.22
N GLY A 20 -35.66 26.94 1.39
CA GLY A 20 -37.09 26.81 1.64
C GLY A 20 -37.83 28.15 1.78
N ARG A 21 -39.16 28.08 1.88
CA ARG A 21 -39.99 29.08 2.57
C ARG A 21 -41.27 28.45 3.10
N GLN A 22 -41.56 28.87 4.32
CA GLN A 22 -42.61 28.50 5.24
C GLN A 22 -43.83 29.44 5.08
N SER A 23 -45.02 28.85 5.24
CA SER A 23 -46.08 29.26 6.19
C SER A 23 -46.97 30.50 5.95
N ARG A 24 -48.18 30.34 6.53
CA ARG A 24 -49.16 31.35 7.02
C ARG A 24 -50.09 31.95 5.95
N GLU A 25 -51.36 32.25 6.19
CA GLU A 25 -52.22 32.35 7.38
C GLU A 25 -53.68 32.59 6.91
N GLN A 26 -54.67 32.17 7.72
CA GLN A 26 -55.93 32.89 8.06
C GLN A 26 -56.92 33.31 6.94
N SER A 27 -58.22 33.57 7.16
CA SER A 27 -59.27 33.25 8.13
C SER A 27 -60.57 33.97 7.66
N HIS A 28 -61.71 33.66 8.29
CA HIS A 28 -63.04 34.33 8.24
C HIS A 28 -64.02 33.83 7.16
N GLY A 29 -65.33 33.67 7.41
CA GLY A 29 -66.20 33.97 8.56
C GLY A 29 -67.43 33.03 8.57
N SER A 30 -67.95 32.68 9.75
CA SER A 30 -69.12 33.31 10.40
C SER A 30 -70.44 33.04 9.69
N ILE A 31 -71.36 32.29 10.35
CA ILE A 31 -72.76 32.67 10.64
C ILE A 31 -73.37 31.60 11.58
N ARG A 32 -73.90 32.06 12.73
CA ARG A 32 -74.77 31.31 13.67
C ARG A 32 -76.24 31.64 13.39
N PRO A 33 -77.19 30.81 13.83
CA PRO A 33 -78.01 31.20 15.00
C PRO A 33 -78.13 30.07 16.04
N ARG A 34 -78.05 30.37 17.35
CA ARG A 34 -79.17 30.45 18.32
C ARG A 34 -80.14 29.26 18.18
N GLY A 35 -80.27 28.33 19.12
CA GLY A 35 -80.21 28.45 20.58
C GLY A 35 -81.57 28.05 21.13
N ALA A 36 -81.78 26.74 21.30
CA ALA A 36 -82.91 26.18 22.03
C ALA A 36 -82.35 25.16 23.04
N SER A 37 -82.52 25.44 24.32
CA SER A 37 -82.32 24.47 25.40
C SER A 37 -83.67 23.94 25.84
N PRO A 38 -83.73 22.65 26.18
CA PRO A 38 -84.24 22.31 27.51
C PRO A 38 -83.35 21.30 28.24
N CYS A 39 -83.10 21.60 29.52
CA CYS A 39 -83.12 20.78 30.75
C CYS A 39 -82.82 19.25 30.73
N PRO A 40 -82.38 18.69 31.87
CA PRO A 40 -81.29 17.73 31.94
C PRO A 40 -81.74 16.27 31.84
N ALA A 41 -80.94 15.45 31.15
CA ALA A 41 -81.06 13.99 31.22
C ALA A 41 -79.70 13.40 31.63
N PHE A 42 -79.71 12.76 32.81
CA PHE A 42 -78.82 11.70 33.27
C PHE A 42 -77.36 11.71 32.80
N SER A 43 -76.48 12.22 33.66
CA SER A 43 -75.04 11.94 33.63
C SER A 43 -74.79 10.44 33.90
N THR A 44 -74.71 9.64 32.85
CA THR A 44 -73.98 8.36 32.90
C THR A 44 -72.49 8.66 33.02
N ARG A 45 -71.98 8.44 34.23
CA ARG A 45 -70.58 8.54 34.60
C ARG A 45 -69.77 7.60 33.70
N ALA A 46 -69.05 8.14 32.72
CA ALA A 46 -68.07 7.37 31.96
C ALA A 46 -67.02 6.79 32.92
N PRO A 47 -66.58 5.53 32.75
CA PRO A 47 -65.67 4.91 33.69
C PRO A 47 -64.33 5.65 33.63
N ARG A 48 -63.79 6.01 34.80
CA ARG A 48 -62.39 6.42 34.96
C ARG A 48 -61.51 5.17 34.79
N GLY A 49 -61.41 4.67 33.55
CA GLY A 49 -60.45 3.64 33.14
C GLY A 49 -59.54 4.22 32.06
N ASP A 50 -58.26 3.87 32.12
CA ASP A 50 -57.32 3.92 30.99
C ASP A 50 -56.67 5.23 30.53
N ARG A 51 -56.45 6.21 31.41
CA ARG A 51 -55.38 7.20 31.13
C ARG A 51 -53.98 6.59 31.16
N ARG A 52 -53.75 5.57 32.01
CA ARG A 52 -52.47 4.84 32.07
C ARG A 52 -52.30 3.87 30.90
N ALA A 53 -53.32 3.09 30.53
CA ALA A 53 -53.21 2.16 29.40
C ALA A 53 -53.03 2.87 28.05
N ARG A 54 -53.72 4.01 27.81
CA ARG A 54 -53.50 4.85 26.62
C ARG A 54 -52.14 5.52 26.58
N ALA A 55 -51.59 5.92 27.72
CA ALA A 55 -50.25 6.50 27.78
C ALA A 55 -49.18 5.43 27.50
N VAL A 56 -49.35 4.20 27.98
CA VAL A 56 -48.43 3.08 27.72
C VAL A 56 -48.49 2.62 26.26
N SER A 57 -49.67 2.62 25.64
CA SER A 57 -49.80 2.28 24.20
C SER A 57 -49.19 3.35 23.30
N ALA A 58 -49.35 4.64 23.63
CA ALA A 58 -48.76 5.74 22.86
C ALA A 58 -47.23 5.77 22.94
N VAL A 59 -46.66 5.52 24.13
CA VAL A 59 -45.20 5.41 24.32
C VAL A 59 -44.62 4.20 23.56
N SER A 60 -45.36 3.10 23.49
CA SER A 60 -45.00 1.94 22.66
C SER A 60 -44.99 2.26 21.17
N GLU A 61 -45.91 3.11 20.71
CA GLU A 61 -46.06 3.48 19.30
C GLU A 61 -44.99 4.49 18.86
N GLU A 62 -44.66 5.47 19.72
CA GLU A 62 -43.55 6.39 19.54
C GLU A 62 -42.20 5.67 19.59
N ALA A 63 -42.00 4.74 20.52
CA ALA A 63 -40.79 3.91 20.57
C ALA A 63 -40.63 3.02 19.33
N ALA A 64 -41.73 2.45 18.82
CA ALA A 64 -41.73 1.68 17.58
C ALA A 64 -41.44 2.55 16.35
N SER A 65 -41.94 3.79 16.33
CA SER A 65 -41.63 4.76 15.28
C SER A 65 -40.15 5.16 15.31
N LEU A 66 -39.62 5.49 16.49
CA LEU A 66 -38.21 5.85 16.66
C LEU A 66 -37.27 4.69 16.28
N LEU A 67 -37.63 3.46 16.65
CA LEU A 67 -36.88 2.27 16.24
C LEU A 67 -36.93 2.07 14.72
N ARG A 68 -38.10 2.26 14.09
CA ARG A 68 -38.25 2.19 12.63
C ARG A 68 -37.40 3.25 11.94
N ASP A 69 -37.47 4.50 12.39
CA ASP A 69 -36.70 5.61 11.82
C ASP A 69 -35.20 5.38 11.98
N ARG A 70 -34.78 4.77 13.10
CA ARG A 70 -33.39 4.40 13.35
C ARG A 70 -32.90 3.27 12.44
N ILE A 71 -33.71 2.24 12.21
CA ILE A 71 -33.39 1.12 11.31
C ILE A 71 -33.37 1.60 9.84
N LEU A 72 -34.28 2.50 9.46
CA LEU A 72 -34.29 3.09 8.12
C LEU A 72 -33.09 4.02 7.89
N ALA A 73 -32.65 4.74 8.91
CA ALA A 73 -31.48 5.62 8.83
C ALA A 73 -30.16 4.84 8.78
N ASP A 74 -30.08 3.69 9.44
CA ASP A 74 -28.91 2.82 9.42
C ASP A 74 -29.30 1.34 9.52
N PRO A 75 -29.57 0.69 8.37
CA PRO A 75 -29.91 -0.72 8.32
C PRO A 75 -28.74 -1.64 8.73
N ALA A 76 -27.50 -1.16 8.71
CA ALA A 76 -26.32 -1.97 8.99
C ALA A 76 -26.30 -2.46 10.45
N LEU A 77 -26.80 -1.66 11.39
CA LEU A 77 -26.94 -2.01 12.82
C LEU A 77 -27.74 -3.29 13.08
N VAL A 78 -28.73 -3.60 12.25
CA VAL A 78 -29.55 -4.82 12.37
C VAL A 78 -28.85 -6.01 11.72
N LEU A 79 -28.08 -5.76 10.67
CA LEU A 79 -27.39 -6.78 9.88
C LEU A 79 -26.01 -7.17 10.44
N GLU A 80 -25.41 -6.30 11.25
CA GLU A 80 -24.10 -6.51 11.90
C GLU A 80 -24.20 -7.30 13.21
N ASP A 81 -25.40 -7.44 13.79
CA ASP A 81 -25.62 -8.19 15.02
C ASP A 81 -26.01 -9.66 14.72
N ASP A 82 -25.11 -10.58 15.06
CA ASP A 82 -25.29 -12.03 14.84
C ASP A 82 -26.55 -12.61 15.52
N GLN A 83 -26.97 -12.07 16.66
CA GLN A 83 -28.15 -12.57 17.38
C GLN A 83 -29.44 -12.07 16.74
N VAL A 84 -29.50 -10.80 16.37
CA VAL A 84 -30.63 -10.20 15.65
C VAL A 84 -30.79 -10.88 14.29
N MET A 85 -29.69 -11.13 13.58
CA MET A 85 -29.69 -11.83 12.31
C MET A 85 -30.23 -13.27 12.39
N ARG A 86 -29.82 -14.04 13.41
CA ARG A 86 -30.36 -15.39 13.64
C ARG A 86 -31.84 -15.37 13.99
N ALA A 87 -32.28 -14.37 14.77
CA ALA A 87 -33.69 -14.20 15.12
C ALA A 87 -34.56 -13.88 13.89
N LEU A 88 -34.07 -13.03 12.97
CA LEU A 88 -34.74 -12.73 11.71
C LEU A 88 -34.88 -13.97 10.81
N LEU A 89 -33.81 -14.78 10.69
CA LEU A 89 -33.85 -16.05 9.94
C LEU A 89 -34.80 -17.09 10.56
N ALA A 90 -34.89 -17.14 11.88
CA ALA A 90 -35.80 -18.04 12.59
C ALA A 90 -37.28 -17.62 12.45
N ALA A 91 -37.55 -16.32 12.40
CA ALA A 91 -38.88 -15.76 12.15
C ALA A 91 -39.31 -15.95 10.68
N ASP A 92 -38.40 -15.79 9.72
CA ASP A 92 -38.64 -15.94 8.27
C ASP A 92 -39.15 -17.34 7.88
N ARG A 93 -38.67 -18.41 8.55
CA ARG A 93 -39.17 -19.78 8.32
C ARG A 93 -40.67 -19.95 8.56
N ARG A 94 -41.33 -19.01 9.25
CA ARG A 94 -42.77 -19.05 9.54
C ARG A 94 -43.61 -18.26 8.54
N THR A 95 -43.03 -17.52 7.59
CA THR A 95 -43.78 -16.59 6.73
C THR A 95 -43.29 -16.68 5.28
N GLN A 96 -43.79 -17.67 4.53
CA GLN A 96 -43.51 -17.78 3.09
C GLN A 96 -44.25 -16.67 2.32
N GLY A 97 -43.54 -15.63 1.89
CA GLY A 97 -44.12 -14.59 1.05
C GLY A 97 -43.10 -13.74 0.29
N ARG A 98 -42.86 -14.11 -0.98
CA ARG A 98 -42.40 -13.36 -2.20
C ARG A 98 -41.34 -12.24 -2.14
N ASN A 99 -40.95 -11.68 -1.00
CA ASN A 99 -39.86 -10.70 -0.82
C ASN A 99 -38.58 -11.31 -0.17
N VAL A 100 -38.55 -12.63 -0.01
CA VAL A 100 -37.54 -13.40 0.77
C VAL A 100 -36.22 -13.65 0.01
N VAL A 101 -36.12 -13.24 -1.26
CA VAL A 101 -34.94 -13.51 -2.10
C VAL A 101 -33.84 -12.46 -1.93
N ASP A 102 -34.16 -11.24 -1.49
CA ASP A 102 -33.21 -10.11 -1.47
C ASP A 102 -32.29 -10.12 -0.22
N LEU A 103 -32.84 -10.42 0.96
CA LEU A 103 -32.06 -10.51 2.20
C LEU A 103 -31.04 -11.66 2.18
N ARG A 104 -31.39 -12.81 1.57
CA ARG A 104 -30.45 -13.93 1.43
C ARG A 104 -29.34 -13.59 0.43
N GLY A 105 -29.65 -12.86 -0.64
CA GLY A 105 -28.66 -12.37 -1.61
C GLY A 105 -27.63 -11.44 -0.95
N VAL A 106 -28.10 -10.42 -0.24
CA VAL A 106 -27.21 -9.46 0.47
C VAL A 106 -26.35 -10.14 1.54
N LEU A 107 -26.84 -11.22 2.16
CA LEU A 107 -26.07 -11.99 3.16
C LEU A 107 -25.01 -12.89 2.54
N VAL A 108 -25.33 -13.53 1.41
CA VAL A 108 -24.37 -14.32 0.65
C VAL A 108 -23.29 -13.41 0.10
N GLU A 109 -23.66 -12.27 -0.49
CA GLU A 109 -22.73 -11.26 -1.01
C GLU A 109 -21.78 -10.73 0.08
N ARG A 110 -22.26 -10.51 1.31
CA ARG A 110 -21.40 -10.11 2.44
C ARG A 110 -20.49 -11.21 2.97
N LEU A 111 -20.93 -12.47 2.90
CA LEU A 111 -20.10 -13.62 3.28
C LEU A 111 -19.00 -13.84 2.24
N GLU A 112 -19.35 -13.73 0.96
CA GLU A 112 -18.43 -13.75 -0.17
C GLU A 112 -17.41 -12.61 -0.05
N ASP A 113 -17.84 -11.36 0.16
CA ASP A 113 -16.97 -10.20 0.40
C ASP A 113 -15.96 -10.42 1.55
N ARG A 114 -16.40 -11.09 2.62
CA ARG A 114 -15.54 -11.33 3.79
C ARG A 114 -14.59 -12.50 3.55
N LEU A 115 -15.02 -13.51 2.80
CA LEU A 115 -14.18 -14.61 2.36
C LEU A 115 -13.10 -14.09 1.41
N ASP A 116 -13.48 -13.26 0.44
CA ASP A 116 -12.57 -12.63 -0.52
C ASP A 116 -11.50 -11.79 0.20
N ARG A 117 -11.89 -10.94 1.15
CA ARG A 117 -10.92 -10.16 1.96
C ARG A 117 -9.96 -11.05 2.76
N LEU A 118 -10.43 -12.20 3.26
CA LEU A 118 -9.60 -13.14 4.01
C LEU A 118 -8.66 -13.91 3.08
N GLU A 119 -9.16 -14.36 1.93
CA GLU A 119 -8.36 -15.01 0.90
C GLU A 119 -7.31 -14.07 0.34
N ASP A 120 -7.64 -12.80 0.12
CA ASP A 120 -6.68 -11.79 -0.34
C ASP A 120 -5.60 -11.53 0.72
N THR A 121 -5.97 -11.43 2.00
CA THR A 121 -4.98 -11.32 3.09
C THR A 121 -4.09 -12.56 3.16
N HIS A 122 -4.65 -13.75 2.99
CA HIS A 122 -3.88 -15.00 2.95
C HIS A 122 -2.97 -15.07 1.73
N ARG A 123 -3.43 -14.64 0.55
CA ARG A 123 -2.62 -14.56 -0.67
C ARG A 123 -1.46 -13.58 -0.51
N GLU A 124 -1.68 -12.43 0.13
CA GLU A 124 -0.63 -11.45 0.41
C GLU A 124 0.43 -11.99 1.38
N VAL A 125 0.00 -12.63 2.48
CA VAL A 125 0.94 -13.25 3.45
C VAL A 125 1.70 -14.42 2.82
N LEU A 126 1.02 -15.25 2.03
CA LEU A 126 1.67 -16.34 1.30
C LEU A 126 2.65 -15.79 0.27
N ALA A 127 2.31 -14.75 -0.49
CA ALA A 127 3.21 -14.12 -1.45
C ALA A 127 4.47 -13.59 -0.77
N ALA A 128 4.35 -12.85 0.33
CA ALA A 128 5.49 -12.36 1.10
C ALA A 128 6.37 -13.50 1.66
N ALA A 129 5.75 -14.59 2.15
CA ALA A 129 6.48 -15.75 2.63
C ALA A 129 7.24 -16.47 1.50
N TYR A 130 6.60 -16.66 0.33
CA TYR A 130 7.23 -17.26 -0.84
C TYR A 130 8.35 -16.39 -1.39
N GLU A 131 8.15 -15.07 -1.48
CA GLU A 131 9.19 -14.12 -1.89
C GLU A 131 10.38 -14.15 -0.94
N ASN A 132 10.16 -14.24 0.37
CA ASN A 132 11.23 -14.34 1.36
C ASN A 132 12.00 -15.67 1.26
N VAL A 133 11.31 -16.81 1.11
CA VAL A 133 11.95 -18.12 0.95
C VAL A 133 12.69 -18.21 -0.38
N ALA A 134 12.07 -17.75 -1.46
CA ALA A 134 12.68 -17.69 -2.78
C ALA A 134 13.91 -16.77 -2.77
N GLY A 135 13.81 -15.58 -2.16
CA GLY A 135 14.92 -14.63 -2.02
C GLY A 135 16.08 -15.21 -1.20
N THR A 136 15.78 -15.91 -0.10
CA THR A 136 16.81 -16.56 0.73
C THR A 136 17.54 -17.64 -0.06
N ASN A 137 16.82 -18.53 -0.74
CA ASN A 137 17.42 -19.58 -1.58
C ASN A 137 18.20 -19.00 -2.76
N GLN A 138 17.71 -17.90 -3.34
CA GLN A 138 18.39 -17.19 -4.42
C GLN A 138 19.74 -16.64 -3.95
N VAL A 139 19.77 -15.97 -2.80
CA VAL A 139 21.03 -15.46 -2.22
C VAL A 139 21.96 -16.59 -1.81
N HIS A 140 21.48 -17.67 -1.22
CA HIS A 140 22.33 -18.82 -0.90
C HIS A 140 22.99 -19.42 -2.15
N ARG A 141 22.24 -19.59 -3.25
CA ARG A 141 22.81 -20.06 -4.53
C ARG A 141 23.84 -19.08 -5.10
N ALA A 142 23.56 -17.77 -5.04
CA ALA A 142 24.50 -16.75 -5.48
C ALA A 142 25.80 -16.79 -4.65
N CYS A 143 25.71 -16.97 -3.33
CA CYS A 143 26.88 -17.11 -2.46
C CYS A 143 27.71 -18.35 -2.81
N LEU A 144 27.08 -19.50 -3.08
CA LEU A 144 27.80 -20.70 -3.49
C LEU A 144 28.51 -20.49 -4.84
N ALA A 145 27.84 -19.90 -5.82
CA ALA A 145 28.44 -19.57 -7.10
C ALA A 145 29.65 -18.62 -6.94
N LEU A 146 29.56 -17.60 -6.08
CA LEU A 146 30.67 -16.68 -5.83
C LEU A 146 31.91 -17.33 -5.19
N LEU A 147 31.76 -18.49 -4.53
CA LEU A 147 32.85 -19.20 -3.85
C LEU A 147 33.57 -20.20 -4.75
N GLU A 148 32.95 -20.61 -5.86
CA GLU A 148 33.45 -21.64 -6.78
C GLU A 148 34.67 -21.22 -7.63
N PRO A 149 34.80 -19.98 -8.12
CA PRO A 149 35.92 -19.56 -8.95
C PRO A 149 37.29 -19.75 -8.30
N ALA A 150 38.20 -20.36 -9.07
CA ALA A 150 39.58 -20.60 -8.71
C ALA A 150 40.55 -19.47 -9.13
N ASP A 151 40.08 -18.49 -9.89
CA ASP A 151 40.81 -17.31 -10.32
C ASP A 151 39.92 -16.04 -10.34
N PHE A 152 40.56 -14.88 -10.48
CA PHE A 152 39.86 -13.60 -10.48
C PHE A 152 39.02 -13.37 -11.76
N GLU A 153 39.50 -13.82 -12.92
CA GLU A 153 38.75 -13.69 -14.16
C GLU A 153 37.47 -14.56 -14.13
N GLY A 154 37.57 -15.79 -13.63
CA GLY A 154 36.43 -16.67 -13.39
C GLY A 154 35.43 -16.07 -12.41
N LEU A 155 35.88 -15.35 -11.38
CA LEU A 155 34.99 -14.61 -10.48
C LEU A 155 34.17 -13.56 -11.23
N LEU A 156 34.80 -12.75 -12.09
CA LEU A 156 34.09 -11.74 -12.89
C LEU A 156 33.12 -12.37 -13.89
N ARG A 157 33.47 -13.54 -14.45
CA ARG A 157 32.61 -14.30 -15.36
C ARG A 157 31.39 -14.85 -14.65
N VAL A 158 31.59 -15.51 -13.50
CA VAL A 158 30.49 -16.02 -12.66
C VAL A 158 29.61 -14.89 -12.14
N LEU A 159 30.22 -13.75 -11.79
CA LEU A 159 29.48 -12.57 -11.35
C LEU A 159 28.55 -12.04 -12.45
N THR A 160 29.04 -11.95 -13.69
CA THR A 160 28.26 -11.38 -14.80
C THR A 160 27.29 -12.35 -15.45
N HIS A 161 27.49 -13.67 -15.30
CA HIS A 161 26.65 -14.69 -15.90
C HIS A 161 25.78 -15.39 -14.85
N ASP A 162 26.37 -16.27 -14.04
CA ASP A 162 25.62 -17.15 -13.13
C ASP A 162 24.94 -16.35 -12.02
N VAL A 163 25.66 -15.46 -11.35
CA VAL A 163 25.11 -14.64 -10.26
C VAL A 163 24.06 -13.67 -10.80
N ALA A 164 24.29 -13.07 -11.97
CA ALA A 164 23.31 -12.22 -12.63
C ALA A 164 22.01 -13.00 -12.94
N MET A 165 22.12 -14.21 -13.48
CA MET A 165 20.98 -15.10 -13.74
C MET A 165 20.28 -15.54 -12.45
N ILE A 166 21.03 -15.95 -11.44
CA ILE A 166 20.49 -16.39 -10.15
C ILE A 166 19.71 -15.24 -9.51
N LEU A 167 20.31 -14.05 -9.39
CA LEU A 167 19.68 -12.85 -8.84
C LEU A 167 18.63 -12.24 -9.78
N GLY A 168 18.54 -12.73 -11.02
CA GLY A 168 17.68 -12.27 -12.12
C GLY A 168 17.89 -10.81 -12.51
N VAL A 169 19.12 -10.31 -12.43
CA VAL A 169 19.47 -8.94 -12.81
C VAL A 169 20.13 -8.93 -14.18
N GLU A 170 19.90 -7.87 -14.94
CA GLU A 170 20.36 -7.74 -16.31
C GLU A 170 21.84 -7.35 -16.38
N VAL A 171 22.32 -6.58 -15.41
CA VAL A 171 23.70 -6.10 -15.38
C VAL A 171 24.24 -6.02 -13.96
N ILE A 172 25.46 -6.51 -13.77
CA ILE A 172 26.23 -6.34 -12.53
C ILE A 172 27.52 -5.59 -12.86
N ARG A 173 27.84 -4.57 -12.06
CA ARG A 173 29.07 -3.77 -12.19
C ARG A 173 29.75 -3.64 -10.84
N LEU A 174 31.08 -3.70 -10.86
CA LEU A 174 31.94 -3.47 -9.71
C LEU A 174 32.62 -2.10 -9.84
N GLY A 175 32.13 -1.12 -9.10
CA GLY A 175 32.79 0.17 -8.94
C GLY A 175 33.90 0.07 -7.90
N LEU A 176 35.13 0.46 -8.25
CA LEU A 176 36.25 0.57 -7.31
C LEU A 176 36.75 2.01 -7.28
N GLU A 177 36.92 2.57 -6.10
CA GLU A 177 37.60 3.85 -5.96
C GLU A 177 39.08 3.69 -6.35
N ALA A 178 39.50 4.38 -7.40
CA ALA A 178 40.84 4.30 -7.97
C ALA A 178 41.29 5.71 -8.36
N PRO A 179 41.84 6.52 -7.43
CA PRO A 179 42.22 7.91 -7.69
C PRO A 179 43.34 8.06 -8.73
N ALA A 180 44.09 6.98 -8.98
CA ALA A 180 45.12 6.94 -10.02
C ALA A 180 44.54 6.72 -11.43
N ALA A 181 43.30 6.25 -11.55
CA ALA A 181 42.63 6.00 -12.82
C ALA A 181 41.64 7.14 -13.15
N PRO A 182 41.45 7.50 -14.43
CA PRO A 182 40.40 8.42 -14.84
C PRO A 182 39.02 7.92 -14.40
N ALA A 183 38.18 8.79 -13.84
CA ALA A 183 36.83 8.41 -13.43
C ALA A 183 36.02 7.86 -14.63
N GLY A 184 35.32 6.75 -14.42
CA GLY A 184 34.53 6.07 -15.45
C GLY A 184 35.34 5.17 -16.39
N SER A 185 36.67 5.08 -16.24
CA SER A 185 37.47 4.14 -17.02
C SER A 185 37.24 2.70 -16.56
N SER A 186 37.18 1.77 -17.50
CA SER A 186 37.09 0.35 -17.19
C SER A 186 38.40 -0.18 -16.59
N LEU A 187 38.31 -0.92 -15.48
CA LEU A 187 39.43 -1.52 -14.74
C LEU A 187 39.54 -3.03 -14.91
N GLY A 188 38.61 -3.65 -15.66
CA GLY A 188 38.58 -5.10 -15.82
C GLY A 188 39.70 -5.62 -16.73
N PRO A 189 39.92 -6.94 -16.74
CA PRO A 189 40.87 -7.57 -17.65
C PRO A 189 40.49 -7.32 -19.11
N GLU A 190 41.46 -7.42 -20.02
CA GLU A 190 41.20 -7.27 -21.45
C GLU A 190 40.15 -8.27 -21.94
N GLY A 191 39.30 -7.84 -22.88
CA GLY A 191 38.23 -8.66 -23.45
C GLY A 191 36.83 -8.36 -22.89
N PRO A 192 35.91 -9.35 -22.88
CA PRO A 192 34.49 -9.11 -22.61
C PRO A 192 34.18 -8.69 -21.16
N LEU A 193 35.13 -8.91 -20.24
CA LEU A 193 35.00 -8.59 -18.82
C LEU A 193 35.54 -7.20 -18.47
N ARG A 194 36.09 -6.46 -19.45
CA ARG A 194 36.73 -5.17 -19.24
C ARG A 194 35.82 -4.19 -18.51
N ASP A 195 34.58 -4.06 -18.97
CA ASP A 195 33.66 -3.06 -18.45
C ASP A 195 32.98 -3.49 -17.14
N VAL A 196 33.19 -4.73 -16.68
CA VAL A 196 32.59 -5.22 -15.43
C VAL A 196 33.08 -4.41 -14.25
N MET A 197 34.34 -3.98 -14.30
CA MET A 197 34.95 -3.15 -13.27
C MET A 197 35.09 -1.72 -13.77
N VAL A 198 34.67 -0.74 -12.96
CA VAL A 198 34.68 0.68 -13.32
C VAL A 198 35.41 1.48 -12.25
N ALA A 199 36.32 2.34 -12.68
CA ALA A 199 37.03 3.27 -11.81
C ALA A 199 36.09 4.39 -11.34
N LEU A 200 36.06 4.60 -10.03
CA LEU A 200 35.39 5.73 -9.38
C LEU A 200 36.44 6.67 -8.79
N PRO A 201 36.18 7.99 -8.77
CA PRO A 201 37.03 8.92 -8.04
C PRO A 201 36.97 8.63 -6.53
N ARG A 202 37.92 9.16 -5.77
CA ARG A 202 37.88 9.05 -4.29
C ARG A 202 36.57 9.62 -3.75
N GLY A 203 35.86 8.86 -2.92
CA GLY A 203 34.51 9.19 -2.44
C GLY A 203 33.40 9.05 -3.48
N GLY A 204 33.71 8.53 -4.67
CA GLY A 204 32.77 8.34 -5.77
C GLY A 204 31.66 7.34 -5.45
N VAL A 205 31.95 6.31 -4.64
CA VAL A 205 30.94 5.36 -4.16
C VAL A 205 29.88 6.09 -3.34
N ASP A 206 30.34 6.86 -2.38
CA ASP A 206 29.52 7.64 -1.46
C ASP A 206 28.71 8.72 -2.20
N ALA A 207 29.32 9.36 -3.21
CA ALA A 207 28.64 10.33 -4.07
C ALA A 207 27.54 9.67 -4.92
N TYR A 208 27.82 8.50 -5.51
CA TYR A 208 26.88 7.78 -6.36
C TYR A 208 25.68 7.23 -5.57
N VAL A 209 25.92 6.67 -4.39
CA VAL A 209 24.87 6.19 -3.48
C VAL A 209 23.98 7.33 -3.00
N ARG A 210 24.58 8.47 -2.61
CA ARG A 210 23.81 9.64 -2.15
C ARG A 210 23.04 10.31 -3.28
N GLN A 211 23.62 10.43 -4.47
CA GLN A 211 23.02 11.14 -5.60
C GLN A 211 22.46 12.51 -5.20
N GLY A 212 23.22 13.25 -4.38
CA GLY A 212 22.81 14.55 -3.84
C GLY A 212 21.74 14.53 -2.74
N ARG A 213 21.24 13.37 -2.31
CA ARG A 213 20.33 13.26 -1.16
C ARG A 213 21.12 13.33 0.15
N GLY A 214 20.69 14.18 1.08
CA GLY A 214 21.31 14.39 2.40
C GLY A 214 21.15 13.25 3.41
N LEU A 215 20.79 12.04 2.95
CA LEU A 215 20.71 10.86 3.80
C LEU A 215 22.11 10.24 3.91
N GLY A 216 22.42 9.65 5.07
CA GLY A 216 23.65 8.88 5.26
C GLY A 216 23.77 7.77 4.22
N ALA A 217 24.98 7.54 3.71
CA ALA A 217 25.24 6.46 2.75
C ALA A 217 24.99 5.11 3.45
N ARG A 218 23.86 4.47 3.14
CA ARG A 218 23.51 3.16 3.67
C ARG A 218 24.38 2.09 3.03
N ARG A 219 24.60 0.99 3.75
CA ARG A 219 25.34 -0.17 3.22
C ARG A 219 24.67 -0.75 1.98
N VAL A 220 23.34 -0.83 1.99
CA VAL A 220 22.52 -1.25 0.86
C VAL A 220 21.53 -0.14 0.55
N THR A 221 21.41 0.22 -0.72
CA THR A 221 20.44 1.21 -1.21
C THR A 221 19.68 0.62 -2.39
N LEU A 222 18.35 0.58 -2.28
CA LEU A 222 17.43 0.15 -3.35
C LEU A 222 16.71 1.39 -3.88
N ARG A 223 16.67 1.55 -5.20
CA ARG A 223 16.01 2.69 -5.83
C ARG A 223 15.62 2.42 -7.28
N HIS A 224 14.69 3.22 -7.78
CA HIS A 224 14.49 3.36 -9.22
C HIS A 224 15.73 4.02 -9.84
N ALA A 225 16.18 3.45 -10.95
CA ALA A 225 17.36 3.91 -11.66
C ALA A 225 17.01 5.15 -12.49
N ARG A 226 17.98 6.05 -12.64
CA ARG A 226 17.86 7.24 -13.49
C ARG A 226 18.84 7.13 -14.64
N PRO A 227 18.37 6.91 -15.88
CA PRO A 227 19.24 6.67 -17.03
C PRO A 227 20.34 7.74 -17.21
N GLU A 228 20.02 9.01 -16.92
CA GLU A 228 20.91 10.17 -17.08
C GLU A 228 22.05 10.23 -16.05
N GLU A 229 21.93 9.53 -14.92
CA GLU A 229 22.86 9.59 -13.79
C GLU A 229 23.61 8.24 -13.59
N ASN A 230 23.42 7.30 -14.50
CA ASN A 230 23.88 5.90 -14.42
C ASN A 230 25.29 5.69 -14.99
N ALA A 231 26.27 6.45 -14.52
CA ALA A 231 27.66 6.40 -15.00
C ALA A 231 28.32 5.00 -14.87
N ILE A 232 27.85 4.17 -13.94
CA ILE A 232 28.42 2.85 -13.66
C ILE A 232 28.02 1.79 -14.70
N TYR A 233 26.84 1.89 -15.32
CA TYR A 233 26.35 0.87 -16.25
C TYR A 233 26.80 1.06 -17.70
N GLY A 234 27.39 2.22 -18.04
CA GLY A 234 27.91 2.53 -19.37
C GLY A 234 26.82 2.41 -20.45
N ALA A 235 27.12 1.70 -21.54
CA ALA A 235 26.21 1.49 -22.67
C ALA A 235 24.86 0.87 -22.28
N ARG A 236 24.81 0.11 -21.17
CA ARG A 236 23.59 -0.57 -20.69
C ARG A 236 22.75 0.28 -19.74
N ALA A 237 23.14 1.53 -19.48
CA ALA A 237 22.41 2.43 -18.59
C ALA A 237 20.93 2.63 -18.97
N GLY A 238 20.60 2.55 -20.26
CA GLY A 238 19.23 2.68 -20.77
C GLY A 238 18.34 1.45 -20.53
N GLU A 239 18.93 0.29 -20.24
CA GLU A 239 18.18 -0.94 -19.94
C GLU A 239 17.74 -1.00 -18.47
N VAL A 240 18.43 -0.26 -17.58
CA VAL A 240 18.24 -0.34 -16.14
C VAL A 240 17.12 0.60 -15.68
N ARG A 241 16.07 0.05 -15.08
CA ARG A 241 14.93 0.79 -14.51
C ARG A 241 14.89 0.76 -12.98
N SER A 242 15.49 -0.23 -12.34
CA SER A 242 15.74 -0.22 -10.89
C SER A 242 17.13 -0.74 -10.58
N GLU A 243 17.68 -0.35 -9.43
CA GLU A 243 19.01 -0.77 -9.03
C GLU A 243 19.15 -1.01 -7.52
N ALA A 244 20.03 -1.97 -7.19
CA ALA A 244 20.53 -2.21 -5.84
C ALA A 244 22.02 -1.89 -5.76
N LEU A 245 22.37 -1.04 -4.80
CA LEU A 245 23.72 -0.56 -4.57
C LEU A 245 24.24 -1.10 -3.25
N LEU A 246 25.26 -1.94 -3.31
CA LEU A 246 25.87 -2.58 -2.16
C LEU A 246 27.26 -1.98 -1.96
N LYS A 247 27.40 -1.14 -0.93
CA LYS A 247 28.69 -0.58 -0.54
C LYS A 247 29.56 -1.69 0.08
N LEU A 248 30.79 -1.80 -0.41
CA LEU A 248 31.73 -2.85 -0.03
C LEU A 248 32.86 -2.28 0.81
N ASP A 249 33.19 -2.97 1.90
CA ASP A 249 34.43 -2.80 2.65
C ASP A 249 35.45 -3.88 2.25
N LEU A 250 36.44 -3.49 1.45
CA LEU A 250 37.49 -4.37 0.94
C LEU A 250 38.68 -4.56 1.91
N GLY A 251 38.60 -4.04 3.13
CA GLY A 251 39.63 -4.20 4.16
C GLY A 251 40.54 -2.99 4.33
N GLN A 252 41.41 -3.06 5.35
CA GLN A 252 42.30 -1.94 5.70
C GLN A 252 43.28 -1.64 4.57
N GLY A 253 43.36 -0.37 4.17
CA GLY A 253 44.24 0.09 3.10
C GLY A 253 43.64 0.00 1.69
N ASN A 254 42.53 -0.73 1.52
CA ASN A 254 41.80 -0.79 0.25
C ASN A 254 40.78 0.35 0.15
N LEU A 255 40.64 0.87 -1.06
CA LEU A 255 39.71 1.94 -1.38
C LEU A 255 38.27 1.41 -1.45
N GLY A 256 37.29 2.30 -1.33
CA GLY A 256 35.87 1.93 -1.27
C GLY A 256 35.42 1.16 -2.52
N GLY A 257 34.61 0.11 -2.31
CA GLY A 257 34.00 -0.64 -3.39
C GLY A 257 32.49 -0.44 -3.44
N LEU A 258 31.90 -0.66 -4.61
CA LEU A 258 30.46 -0.64 -4.84
C LEU A 258 30.09 -1.75 -5.80
N LEU A 259 29.21 -2.65 -5.37
CA LEU A 259 28.56 -3.60 -6.26
C LEU A 259 27.20 -3.03 -6.66
N ALA A 260 27.04 -2.76 -7.95
CA ALA A 260 25.82 -2.21 -8.53
C ALA A 260 25.09 -3.30 -9.32
N LEU A 261 23.86 -3.60 -8.91
CA LEU A 261 22.97 -4.58 -9.54
C LEU A 261 21.87 -3.80 -10.26
N GLY A 262 21.89 -3.83 -11.59
CA GLY A 262 20.91 -3.15 -12.42
C GLY A 262 19.84 -4.12 -12.93
N ALA A 263 18.58 -3.77 -12.71
CA ALA A 263 17.43 -4.53 -13.18
C ALA A 263 16.62 -3.77 -14.24
N ALA A 264 16.14 -4.48 -15.26
CA ALA A 264 15.21 -3.92 -16.23
C ALA A 264 13.82 -3.76 -15.63
N ASP A 265 13.35 -4.61 -14.71
CA ASP A 265 12.10 -4.34 -14.02
C ASP A 265 12.25 -3.15 -13.03
N GLY A 266 11.36 -2.16 -13.14
CA GLY A 266 11.35 -0.99 -12.27
C GLY A 266 10.89 -1.29 -10.84
N HIS A 267 10.18 -2.40 -10.60
CA HIS A 267 9.67 -2.79 -9.29
C HIS A 267 10.58 -3.79 -8.56
N ARG A 268 11.60 -4.32 -9.25
CA ARG A 268 12.51 -5.33 -8.67
C ARG A 268 13.25 -4.80 -7.46
N PHE A 269 13.77 -3.56 -7.52
CA PHE A 269 14.47 -2.92 -6.39
C PHE A 269 13.70 -1.70 -5.89
N HIS A 270 12.62 -1.96 -5.14
CA HIS A 270 11.83 -0.92 -4.51
C HIS A 270 12.48 -0.44 -3.19
N PRO A 271 12.47 0.87 -2.86
CA PRO A 271 13.05 1.39 -1.62
C PRO A 271 12.48 0.79 -0.32
N ASP A 272 11.27 0.24 -0.37
CA ASP A 272 10.56 -0.34 0.79
C ASP A 272 10.89 -1.83 1.02
N GLN A 273 11.63 -2.47 0.13
CA GLN A 273 12.03 -3.88 0.29
C GLN A 273 13.09 -4.05 1.38
N GLY A 274 13.07 -5.22 2.02
CA GLY A 274 14.09 -5.63 2.98
C GLY A 274 15.48 -5.69 2.35
N THR A 275 16.50 -5.21 3.07
CA THR A 275 17.89 -5.13 2.56
C THR A 275 18.84 -6.15 3.21
N ASP A 276 18.35 -6.97 4.14
CA ASP A 276 19.18 -7.87 4.95
C ASP A 276 19.90 -8.93 4.10
N LEU A 277 19.17 -9.55 3.16
CA LEU A 277 19.73 -10.58 2.28
C LEU A 277 20.84 -10.02 1.37
N LEU A 278 20.65 -8.81 0.82
CA LEU A 278 21.67 -8.14 0.03
C LEU A 278 22.84 -7.65 0.89
N GLY A 279 22.58 -7.26 2.14
CA GLY A 279 23.63 -6.94 3.11
C GLY A 279 24.49 -8.16 3.47
N PHE A 280 23.87 -9.33 3.57
CA PHE A 280 24.57 -10.60 3.74
C PHE A 280 25.41 -10.95 2.51
N LEU A 281 24.83 -10.85 1.30
CA LEU A 281 25.54 -11.06 0.04
C LEU A 281 26.76 -10.12 -0.09
N ALA A 282 26.61 -8.84 0.24
CA ALA A 282 27.72 -7.88 0.29
C ALA A 282 28.85 -8.39 1.19
N GLY A 283 28.51 -8.88 2.39
CA GLY A 283 29.49 -9.43 3.33
C GLY A 283 30.22 -10.68 2.82
N VAL A 284 29.53 -11.55 2.09
CA VAL A 284 30.16 -12.71 1.43
C VAL A 284 31.10 -12.23 0.33
N PHE A 285 30.62 -11.33 -0.54
CA PHE A 285 31.39 -10.78 -1.65
C PHE A 285 32.67 -10.06 -1.17
N GLU A 286 32.59 -9.26 -0.10
CA GLU A 286 33.75 -8.61 0.53
C GLU A 286 34.83 -9.62 0.92
N ARG A 287 34.44 -10.75 1.53
CA ARG A 287 35.38 -11.80 1.96
C ARG A 287 36.01 -12.52 0.76
N VAL A 288 35.23 -12.78 -0.28
CA VAL A 288 35.74 -13.37 -1.54
C VAL A 288 36.73 -12.40 -2.19
N MET A 289 36.39 -11.12 -2.30
CA MET A 289 37.27 -10.12 -2.91
C MET A 289 38.57 -9.91 -2.13
N ARG A 290 38.52 -9.94 -0.79
CA ARG A 290 39.73 -9.83 0.05
C ARG A 290 40.76 -10.93 -0.24
N ARG A 291 40.34 -12.13 -0.65
CA ARG A 291 41.25 -13.22 -1.07
C ARG A 291 42.08 -12.87 -2.31
N TRP A 292 41.56 -12.00 -3.17
CA TRP A 292 42.17 -11.63 -4.44
C TRP A 292 42.91 -10.30 -4.41
N LEU A 293 42.70 -9.50 -3.36
CA LEU A 293 43.32 -8.19 -3.14
C LEU A 293 44.49 -8.23 -2.14
N SER A 294 44.72 -9.37 -1.48
CA SER A 294 45.81 -9.59 -0.52
C SER A 294 47.10 -10.01 -1.19
#